data_AF-K5VIR8-F1
#
_entry.id   AF-K5VIR8-F1
#
_cell.length_a   1.000
_cell.length_b   1.000
_cell.length_c   1.000
_cell.angle_alpha   90.00
_cell.angle_beta   90.00
_cell.angle_gamma   90.00
#
_symmetry.space_group_name_H-M   'P 1'
#
loop_
_entity.id
_entity.type
_entity.pdbx_description
1 polymer ?
#
loop_
_entity_poly.entity_id
_entity_poly.type
_entity_poly.pdbx_seq_one_letter_code
_entity_poly.pdbx_strand_id
1 'polypeptide(L)'
;WVNICDSVAGTSARSYIGKTIVISGRNCQVRGAAPRPGSALCTRCMRWGHHSSVCRSKGIRCPLCGLPHSEAAHHEYCAHSKRDPNARSCVNCSAAGRTKRDHSATDTLCPFWQNRFDR
;
A
#
# COMPACT_ATOMS: atom_id res chain seq x y z
N TRP A 1 -5.69 -13.27 -17.52
CA TRP A 1 -5.84 -13.34 -16.06
C TRP A 1 -7.32 -13.35 -15.74
N VAL A 2 -7.76 -14.20 -14.82
CA VAL A 2 -9.16 -14.29 -14.40
C VAL A 2 -9.20 -14.06 -12.90
N ASN A 3 -10.06 -13.15 -12.44
CA ASN A 3 -10.28 -12.94 -11.02
C ASN A 3 -11.33 -13.92 -10.53
N ILE A 4 -11.03 -14.63 -9.45
CA ILE A 4 -11.94 -15.56 -8.79
C ILE A 4 -12.47 -14.87 -7.54
N CYS A 5 -13.79 -14.76 -7.42
CA CYS A 5 -14.42 -14.33 -6.18
C CYS A 5 -14.18 -15.40 -5.11
N ASP A 6 -13.46 -15.06 -4.04
CA ASP A 6 -13.07 -16.00 -2.99
C ASP A 6 -12.97 -15.28 -1.63
N SER A 7 -12.83 -16.06 -0.58
CA SER A 7 -12.40 -15.62 0.75
C SER A 7 -11.05 -14.89 0.70
N VAL A 8 -10.76 -14.06 1.72
CA VAL A 8 -9.48 -13.34 1.87
C VAL A 8 -8.26 -14.28 1.81
N ALA A 9 -8.42 -15.53 2.26
CA ALA A 9 -7.38 -16.54 2.23
C ALA A 9 -7.15 -17.16 0.84
N GLY A 10 -8.07 -16.95 -0.11
CA GLY A 10 -7.98 -17.53 -1.46
C GLY A 10 -8.10 -19.04 -1.47
N THR A 11 -8.82 -19.63 -0.50
CA THR A 11 -8.88 -21.09 -0.30
C THR A 11 -9.44 -21.81 -1.52
N SER A 12 -10.49 -21.26 -2.14
CA SER A 12 -11.14 -21.84 -3.31
C SER A 12 -10.22 -21.74 -4.53
N ALA A 13 -9.65 -20.56 -4.80
CA ALA A 13 -8.72 -20.30 -5.89
C ALA A 13 -7.47 -21.19 -5.80
N ARG A 14 -6.91 -21.36 -4.58
CA ARG A 14 -5.78 -22.28 -4.34
C ARG A 14 -6.13 -23.72 -4.63
N SER A 15 -7.34 -24.16 -4.29
CA SER A 15 -7.79 -25.54 -4.56
C SER A 15 -7.87 -25.87 -6.05
N TYR A 16 -7.94 -24.86 -6.92
CA TYR A 16 -7.94 -25.05 -8.38
C TYR A 16 -6.53 -25.10 -8.98
N ILE A 17 -5.50 -24.63 -8.28
CA ILE A 17 -4.12 -24.68 -8.78
C ILE A 17 -3.74 -26.16 -9.05
N GLY A 18 -3.25 -26.42 -10.26
CA GLY A 18 -2.88 -27.77 -10.71
C GLY A 18 -4.03 -28.57 -11.34
N LYS A 19 -5.29 -28.14 -11.16
CA LYS A 19 -6.44 -28.77 -11.83
C LYS A 19 -6.55 -28.35 -13.29
N THR A 20 -7.14 -29.21 -14.10
CA THR A 20 -7.50 -28.93 -15.50
C THR A 20 -8.97 -28.51 -15.58
N ILE A 21 -9.25 -27.44 -16.29
CA ILE A 21 -10.60 -26.97 -16.61
C ILE A 21 -10.77 -26.92 -18.14
N VAL A 22 -12.01 -27.01 -18.63
CA VAL A 22 -12.30 -26.90 -20.06
C VAL A 22 -12.78 -25.49 -20.36
N ILE A 23 -12.09 -24.79 -21.27
CA ILE A 23 -12.50 -23.48 -21.77
C ILE A 23 -12.61 -23.59 -23.30
N SER A 24 -13.80 -23.34 -23.84
CA SER A 24 -14.07 -23.43 -25.29
C SER A 24 -13.60 -24.75 -25.92
N GLY A 25 -13.85 -25.87 -25.23
CA GLY A 25 -13.48 -27.21 -25.70
C GLY A 25 -11.98 -27.54 -25.56
N ARG A 26 -11.17 -26.66 -24.96
CA ARG A 26 -9.75 -26.90 -24.73
C ARG A 26 -9.47 -27.16 -23.26
N ASN A 27 -8.66 -28.18 -22.98
CA ASN A 27 -8.14 -28.47 -21.65
C ASN A 27 -7.11 -27.41 -21.28
N CYS A 28 -7.37 -26.65 -20.23
CA CYS A 28 -6.51 -25.61 -19.69
C CYS A 28 -6.10 -25.96 -18.27
N GLN A 29 -4.78 -25.98 -18.01
CA GLN A 29 -4.27 -26.18 -16.65
C GLN A 29 -4.29 -24.85 -15.88
N VAL A 30 -4.89 -24.86 -14.69
CA VAL A 30 -4.87 -23.71 -13.79
C VAL A 30 -3.50 -23.63 -13.13
N ARG A 31 -2.80 -22.53 -13.38
CA ARG A 31 -1.51 -22.24 -12.73
C ARG A 31 -1.69 -21.14 -11.70
N GLY A 32 -1.03 -21.30 -10.56
CA GLY A 32 -0.93 -20.24 -9.57
C GLY A 32 -0.24 -19.03 -10.19
N ALA A 33 -0.84 -17.86 -10.03
CA ALA A 33 -0.13 -16.61 -10.27
C ALA A 33 1.03 -16.51 -9.26
N ALA A 34 2.21 -16.10 -9.72
CA ALA A 34 3.24 -15.67 -8.77
C ALA A 34 2.63 -14.59 -7.86
N PRO A 35 2.89 -14.62 -6.53
CA PRO A 35 2.48 -13.54 -5.67
C PRO A 35 3.01 -12.25 -6.30
N ARG A 36 2.12 -11.31 -6.62
CA ARG A 36 2.56 -9.97 -6.99
C ARG A 36 2.82 -9.28 -5.67
N PRO A 37 4.09 -9.16 -5.20
CA PRO A 37 4.36 -8.30 -4.07
C PRO A 37 3.86 -6.93 -4.50
N GLY A 38 2.80 -6.45 -3.85
CA GLY A 38 2.31 -5.12 -4.10
C GLY A 38 3.44 -4.11 -3.91
N SER A 39 3.23 -2.88 -4.38
CA SER A 39 4.12 -1.77 -4.08
C SER A 39 4.34 -1.72 -2.57
N ALA A 40 5.60 -1.84 -2.14
CA ALA A 40 5.92 -1.79 -0.72
C ALA A 40 5.77 -0.35 -0.20
N LEU A 41 5.18 -0.19 0.98
CA LEU A 41 5.24 1.06 1.72
C LEU A 41 6.54 1.09 2.53
N CYS A 42 7.40 2.07 2.26
CA CYS A 42 8.64 2.22 2.99
C CYS A 42 8.37 2.74 4.41
N THR A 43 8.70 1.96 5.44
CA THR A 43 8.52 2.33 6.86
C THR A 43 9.43 3.46 7.35
N ARG A 44 10.39 3.91 6.52
CA ARG A 44 11.27 5.03 6.84
C ARG A 44 10.75 6.34 6.29
N CYS A 45 10.49 6.41 4.98
CA CYS A 45 10.08 7.65 4.33
C CYS A 45 8.57 7.75 4.07
N MET A 46 7.82 6.69 4.38
CA MET A 46 6.37 6.56 4.17
C MET A 46 5.94 6.72 2.71
N ARG A 47 6.86 6.49 1.77
CA ARG A 47 6.56 6.48 0.33
C ARG A 47 6.31 5.06 -0.17
N TRP A 48 5.34 4.93 -1.06
CA TRP A 48 5.07 3.68 -1.78
C TRP A 48 6.11 3.42 -2.88
N GLY A 49 6.35 2.15 -3.20
CA GLY A 49 7.16 1.70 -4.34
C GLY A 49 8.52 1.12 -3.98
N HIS A 50 8.94 1.13 -2.71
CA HIS A 50 10.21 0.52 -2.29
C HIS A 50 10.19 0.07 -0.83
N HIS A 51 11.06 -0.88 -0.50
CA HIS A 51 11.27 -1.35 0.88
C HIS A 51 12.24 -0.43 1.64
N SER A 52 12.18 -0.44 2.97
CA SER A 52 13.07 0.36 3.83
C SER A 52 14.55 0.05 3.64
N SER A 53 14.89 -1.21 3.32
CA SER A 53 16.27 -1.67 3.08
C SER A 53 16.97 -0.97 1.92
N VAL A 54 16.23 -0.45 0.93
CA VAL A 54 16.77 0.28 -0.23
C VAL A 54 16.47 1.78 -0.17
N CYS A 55 15.93 2.27 0.96
CA CYS A 55 15.53 3.65 1.11
C CYS A 55 16.75 4.57 1.32
N ARG A 56 16.86 5.63 0.50
CA ARG A 56 17.91 6.65 0.62
C ARG A 56 17.54 7.82 1.55
N SER A 57 16.40 7.75 2.24
CA SER A 57 15.96 8.84 3.12
C SER A 57 16.87 8.95 4.35
N LYS A 58 17.27 10.16 4.73
CA LYS A 58 18.18 10.37 5.87
C LYS A 58 17.52 10.13 7.23
N GLY A 59 16.21 10.29 7.35
CA GLY A 59 15.48 10.13 8.61
C GLY A 59 14.14 9.43 8.44
N ILE A 60 13.49 9.16 9.57
CA ILE A 60 12.11 8.68 9.58
C ILE A 60 11.15 9.81 9.22
N ARG A 61 9.97 9.45 8.72
CA ARG A 61 8.86 10.36 8.50
C ARG A 61 7.62 9.84 9.19
N CYS A 62 6.83 10.77 9.70
CA CYS A 62 5.58 10.48 10.36
C CYS A 62 4.58 9.93 9.31
N PRO A 63 3.95 8.77 9.52
CA PRO A 63 2.98 8.21 8.57
C PRO A 63 1.72 9.08 8.46
N LEU A 64 1.46 9.89 9.48
CA LEU A 64 0.26 10.71 9.61
C LEU A 64 0.35 12.02 8.82
N CYS A 65 1.51 12.69 8.86
CA CYS A 65 1.70 14.01 8.26
C CYS A 65 2.95 14.16 7.38
N GLY A 66 3.75 13.10 7.21
CA GLY A 66 4.91 13.07 6.31
C GLY A 66 6.13 13.89 6.76
N LEU A 67 6.08 14.49 7.94
CA LEU A 67 7.12 15.33 8.55
C LEU A 67 8.21 14.50 9.26
N PRO A 68 9.40 15.07 9.55
CA PRO A 68 10.56 14.34 10.04
C PRO A 68 10.50 14.01 11.55
N HIS A 69 9.48 13.27 11.96
CA HIS A 69 9.29 12.77 13.32
C HIS A 69 8.61 11.40 13.32
N SER A 70 8.62 10.71 14.46
CA SER A 70 7.93 9.42 14.61
C SER A 70 6.42 9.59 14.76
N GLU A 71 5.66 8.52 14.62
CA GLU A 71 4.22 8.53 14.94
C GLU A 71 3.97 8.84 16.43
N ALA A 72 4.80 8.27 17.32
CA ALA A 72 4.67 8.48 18.76
C ALA A 72 4.86 9.96 19.18
N ALA A 73 5.81 10.66 18.55
CA ALA A 73 6.05 12.08 18.80
C ALA A 73 5.06 13.01 18.09
N HIS A 74 4.05 12.48 17.39
CA HIS A 74 3.22 13.28 16.50
C HIS A 74 2.45 14.37 17.22
N HIS A 75 1.77 14.02 18.32
CA HIS A 75 0.94 14.96 19.05
C HIS A 75 1.76 16.15 19.57
N GLU A 76 2.86 15.87 20.25
CA GLU A 76 3.77 16.87 20.79
C GLU A 76 4.42 17.72 19.69
N TYR A 77 5.00 17.08 18.67
CA TYR A 77 5.67 17.79 17.58
C TYR A 77 4.73 18.74 16.82
N CYS A 78 3.53 18.28 16.49
CA CYS A 78 2.55 19.09 15.76
C CYS A 78 2.02 20.25 16.63
N ALA A 79 1.73 19.99 17.91
CA ALA A 79 1.31 21.02 18.85
C ALA A 79 2.35 22.14 18.99
N HIS A 80 3.63 21.80 19.17
CA HIS A 80 4.73 22.78 19.22
C HIS A 80 4.90 23.54 17.90
N SER A 81 4.62 22.90 16.78
CA SER A 81 4.75 23.49 15.44
C SER A 81 3.55 24.35 15.02
N LYS A 82 2.62 24.66 15.94
CA LYS A 82 1.32 25.33 15.66
C LYS A 82 0.54 24.66 14.52
N ARG A 83 0.69 23.35 14.37
CA ARG A 83 -0.10 22.54 13.45
C ARG A 83 -1.17 21.82 14.24
N ASP A 84 -2.32 21.58 13.61
CA ASP A 84 -3.34 20.73 14.18
C ASP A 84 -2.79 19.30 14.39
N PRO A 85 -2.74 18.79 15.63
CA PRO A 85 -2.28 17.42 15.94
C PRO A 85 -3.17 16.33 15.33
N ASN A 86 -4.39 16.67 14.90
CA ASN A 86 -5.31 15.74 14.23
C ASN A 86 -5.19 15.82 12.71
N ALA A 87 -4.56 16.87 12.17
CA ALA A 87 -4.43 17.03 10.74
C ALA A 87 -3.55 15.94 10.14
N ARG A 88 -4.08 15.29 9.09
CA ARG A 88 -3.36 14.31 8.30
C ARG A 88 -2.85 14.94 7.01
N SER A 89 -1.68 14.50 6.57
CA SER A 89 -1.11 14.92 5.30
C SER A 89 -0.33 13.78 4.66
N CYS A 90 -0.90 13.19 3.61
CA CYS A 90 -0.33 12.05 2.93
C CYS A 90 0.91 12.49 2.14
N VAL A 91 2.07 11.93 2.48
CA VAL A 91 3.34 12.25 1.82
C VAL A 91 3.33 11.86 0.33
N ASN A 92 2.60 10.82 -0.04
CA ASN A 92 2.52 10.32 -1.42
C ASN A 92 1.63 11.22 -2.28
N CYS A 93 0.43 11.53 -1.80
CA CYS A 93 -0.49 12.45 -2.48
C CYS A 93 0.10 13.86 -2.56
N SER A 94 0.80 14.30 -1.52
CA SER A 94 1.54 15.58 -1.54
C SER A 94 2.65 15.59 -2.58
N ALA A 95 3.47 14.54 -2.65
CA ALA A 95 4.54 14.43 -3.64
C ALA A 95 4.01 14.32 -5.08
N ALA A 96 2.82 13.73 -5.25
CA ALA A 96 2.13 13.64 -6.53
C ALA A 96 1.32 14.90 -6.90
N GLY A 97 1.38 15.97 -6.10
CA GLY A 97 0.64 17.21 -6.37
C GLY A 97 -0.89 17.07 -6.31
N ARG A 98 -1.42 16.06 -5.59
CA ARG A 98 -2.87 15.85 -5.48
C ARG A 98 -3.50 16.87 -4.53
N THR A 99 -4.72 17.29 -4.87
CA THR A 99 -5.54 18.20 -4.05
C THR A 99 -6.07 17.54 -2.78
N LYS A 100 -6.55 16.29 -2.88
CA LYS A 100 -6.99 15.46 -1.75
C LYS A 100 -5.81 14.73 -1.13
N ARG A 101 -5.36 15.21 0.03
CA ARG A 101 -4.17 14.71 0.75
C ARG A 101 -4.32 14.70 2.26
N ASP A 102 -5.52 14.97 2.75
CA ASP A 102 -6.01 15.04 4.13
C ASP A 102 -6.21 13.65 4.78
N HIS A 103 -5.32 12.71 4.46
CA HIS A 103 -5.30 11.34 4.99
C HIS A 103 -3.85 10.91 5.28
N SER A 104 -3.65 9.79 5.98
CA SER A 104 -2.30 9.26 6.25
C SER A 104 -1.77 8.48 5.04
N ALA A 105 -0.45 8.24 4.99
CA ALA A 105 0.14 7.40 3.94
C ALA A 105 -0.29 5.92 4.02
N THR A 106 -0.77 5.50 5.18
CA THR A 106 -1.23 4.14 5.51
C THR A 106 -2.75 3.96 5.36
N ASP A 107 -3.48 5.05 5.08
CA ASP A 107 -4.93 5.03 4.94
C ASP A 107 -5.38 4.18 3.73
N THR A 108 -6.45 3.41 3.90
CA THR A 108 -7.05 2.60 2.83
C THR A 108 -7.73 3.46 1.76
N LEU A 109 -8.06 4.71 2.08
CA LEU A 109 -8.55 5.71 1.15
C LEU A 109 -7.43 6.27 0.26
N CYS A 110 -6.15 6.02 0.59
CA CYS A 110 -5.04 6.49 -0.22
C CYS A 110 -5.02 5.76 -1.58
N PRO A 111 -4.95 6.47 -2.72
CA PRO A 111 -4.92 5.83 -4.03
C PRO A 111 -3.70 4.91 -4.20
N PHE A 112 -2.59 5.22 -3.53
CA PHE A 112 -1.41 4.35 -3.54
C PHE A 112 -1.62 3.06 -2.75
N TRP A 113 -2.47 3.09 -1.71
CA TRP A 113 -2.87 1.88 -0.98
C TRP A 113 -3.83 1.05 -1.82
N GLN A 114 -4.83 1.67 -2.45
CA GLN A 114 -5.82 0.99 -3.27
C GLN A 114 -5.17 0.28 -4.45
N ASN A 115 -4.27 0.99 -5.14
CA ASN A 115 -3.62 0.51 -6.36
C ASN A 115 -2.31 -0.22 -6.06
N ARG A 116 -2.07 -0.64 -4.82
CA ARG A 116 -0.79 -1.25 -4.43
C ARG A 116 -0.49 -2.54 -5.21
N PHE A 117 -1.50 -3.22 -5.76
CA PHE A 117 -1.33 -4.44 -6.53
C PHE A 117 -1.42 -4.24 -8.06
N ASP A 118 -1.64 -3.01 -8.54
CA ASP A 118 -1.93 -2.72 -9.96
C ASP A 118 -0.68 -2.57 -10.85
N ARG A 119 0.49 -3.00 -10.37
CA ARG A 119 1.77 -2.75 -11.05
C ARG A 119 2.07 -3.69 -12.23
#